data_AF-A0A0V7ZX85-F1
#
_entry.id   AF-A0A0V7ZX85-F1
#
_cell.length_a   1.000
_cell.length_b   1.000
_cell.length_c   1.000
_cell.angle_alpha   90.00
_cell.angle_beta   90.00
_cell.angle_gamma   90.00
#
_symmetry.space_group_name_H-M   'P 1'
#
loop_
_entity.id
_entity.type
_entity.pdbx_description
1 polymer ?
#
loop_
_entity_poly.entity_id
_entity_poly.type
_entity_poly.pdbx_seq_one_letter_code
_entity_poly.pdbx_strand_id
1 'polypeptide(L)'
;MRSQILLILIPISFIISSCRNEDLKMARSFSTLSKELRSANETISADIYVSCTRSATWEAVITAASRQNMREQLIICDRLYRPNSQNTKIAGSVLVKYVAAIGDLASNNSNSFTPQLANLSEALANLDINGNKISDNAREAGFQIADFITNLIFKDFRRRNLKLAVICTDQDIQKYSTNLSSFIDSSYVNYSLNREIAQIHEHFGFYIGDVNKRLRKISDRENNLQNLKILQEQQTLLEEKERAEINKVIERKKKGSAYVAAIRFTADFHHKLKYIFNKNQEELSSKQIQKCNKYRSRNQKKISLQKTNQEDESWDLEISNSELKQVKKATNEYIDKITPLFEEIQD
;
A
#
# COMPACT_ATOMS: atom_id res chain seq x y z
N MET A 1 -24.33 66.30 7.16
CA MET A 1 -24.85 65.04 6.57
C MET A 1 -23.68 64.14 6.23
N ARG A 2 -23.72 62.91 6.78
CA ARG A 2 -23.08 61.66 6.36
C ARG A 2 -21.57 61.61 6.11
N SER A 3 -20.92 60.93 7.05
CA SER A 3 -19.71 60.12 6.90
C SER A 3 -19.69 59.28 5.62
N GLN A 4 -18.55 59.22 4.96
CA GLN A 4 -18.13 58.05 4.20
C GLN A 4 -16.67 57.73 4.58
N ILE A 5 -16.55 56.83 5.55
CA ILE A 5 -15.39 56.00 5.78
C ILE A 5 -15.32 55.03 4.59
N LEU A 6 -14.32 55.17 3.73
CA LEU A 6 -13.97 54.14 2.75
C LEU A 6 -12.62 53.54 3.15
N LEU A 7 -12.74 52.42 3.85
CA LEU A 7 -11.73 51.37 4.01
C LEU A 7 -11.15 51.03 2.62
N ILE A 8 -9.96 51.51 2.33
CA ILE A 8 -9.15 51.01 1.22
C ILE A 8 -8.16 50.00 1.79
N LEU A 9 -8.58 48.74 1.68
CA LEU A 9 -7.78 47.60 1.21
C LEU A 9 -6.28 47.67 1.52
N ILE A 10 -5.90 46.94 2.58
CA ILE A 10 -4.55 46.40 2.78
C ILE A 10 -4.17 45.60 1.52
N PRO A 11 -3.18 46.04 0.72
CA PRO A 11 -2.70 45.28 -0.40
C PRO A 11 -1.62 44.32 0.08
N ILE A 12 -1.77 43.04 -0.28
CA ILE A 12 -0.67 42.23 -0.83
C ILE A 12 0.56 42.14 0.08
N SER A 13 0.50 41.30 1.12
CA SER A 13 1.70 40.90 1.88
C SER A 13 1.75 39.41 2.25
N PHE A 14 0.93 38.56 1.61
CA PHE A 14 0.95 37.10 1.81
C PHE A 14 1.39 36.29 0.60
N ILE A 15 2.09 36.92 -0.34
CA ILE A 15 2.70 36.24 -1.48
C ILE A 15 4.14 36.76 -1.52
N ILE A 16 5.14 35.87 -1.52
CA ILE A 16 6.59 36.12 -1.65
C ILE A 16 7.45 36.20 -0.34
N SER A 17 7.04 35.64 0.81
CA SER A 17 8.01 35.30 1.88
C SER A 17 8.34 33.81 1.91
N SER A 18 9.22 33.44 0.98
CA SER A 18 10.04 32.21 0.93
C SER A 18 9.31 30.86 0.96
N CYS A 19 9.15 30.23 -0.21
CA CYS A 19 9.40 28.79 -0.26
C CYS A 19 10.86 28.61 0.18
N ARG A 20 11.11 28.18 1.41
CA ARG A 20 12.48 27.88 1.84
C ARG A 20 12.94 26.64 1.06
N ASN A 21 14.24 26.50 0.79
CA ASN A 21 14.79 25.30 0.14
C ASN A 21 14.29 23.99 0.80
N GLU A 22 14.03 24.03 2.10
CA GLU A 22 13.46 22.92 2.87
C GLU A 22 12.04 22.53 2.40
N ASP A 23 11.17 23.48 2.08
CA ASP A 23 9.79 23.20 1.65
C ASP A 23 9.79 22.55 0.25
N LEU A 24 10.68 23.02 -0.64
CA LEU A 24 10.91 22.41 -1.96
C LEU A 24 11.53 21.01 -1.85
N LYS A 25 12.47 20.81 -0.92
CA LYS A 25 13.07 19.48 -0.64
C LYS A 25 12.00 18.50 -0.16
N MET A 26 11.13 18.93 0.75
CA MET A 26 10.04 18.11 1.28
C MET A 26 9.03 17.69 0.22
N ALA A 27 8.62 18.61 -0.66
CA ALA A 27 7.72 18.27 -1.77
C ALA A 27 8.35 17.27 -2.75
N ARG A 28 9.66 17.42 -3.04
CA ARG A 28 10.43 16.45 -3.84
C ARG A 28 10.50 15.08 -3.17
N SER A 29 10.69 15.03 -1.85
CA SER A 29 10.66 13.78 -1.09
C SER A 29 9.32 13.06 -1.23
N PHE A 30 8.18 13.73 -1.04
CA PHE A 30 6.86 13.08 -1.25
C PHE A 30 6.62 12.63 -2.69
N SER A 31 7.07 13.40 -3.68
CA SER A 31 7.02 12.98 -5.08
C SER A 31 7.83 11.70 -5.32
N THR A 32 8.98 11.58 -4.65
CA THR A 32 9.83 10.38 -4.70
C THR A 32 9.16 9.21 -4.00
N LEU A 33 8.73 9.40 -2.75
CA LEU A 33 8.03 8.37 -1.96
C LEU A 33 6.77 7.85 -2.65
N SER A 34 5.99 8.71 -3.31
CA SER A 34 4.81 8.26 -4.06
C SER A 34 5.17 7.40 -5.28
N LYS A 35 6.29 7.67 -5.97
CA LYS A 35 6.78 6.83 -7.06
C LYS A 35 7.29 5.50 -6.56
N GLU A 36 8.02 5.51 -5.44
CA GLU A 36 8.53 4.30 -4.80
C GLU A 36 7.40 3.43 -4.27
N LEU A 37 6.42 4.02 -3.58
CA LEU A 37 5.20 3.33 -3.14
C LEU A 37 4.41 2.75 -4.32
N ARG A 38 4.36 3.47 -5.45
CA ARG A 38 3.75 2.95 -6.68
C ARG A 38 4.49 1.73 -7.20
N SER A 39 5.81 1.80 -7.29
CA SER A 39 6.65 0.69 -7.76
C SER A 39 6.52 -0.53 -6.82
N ALA A 40 6.53 -0.31 -5.51
CA ALA A 40 6.27 -1.34 -4.51
C ALA A 40 4.89 -1.97 -4.69
N ASN A 41 3.84 -1.16 -4.82
CA ASN A 41 2.48 -1.64 -5.07
C ASN A 41 2.41 -2.48 -6.35
N GLU A 42 3.01 -2.03 -7.44
CA GLU A 42 3.04 -2.76 -8.71
C GLU A 42 3.78 -4.09 -8.61
N THR A 43 4.92 -4.11 -7.91
CA THR A 43 5.73 -5.30 -7.70
C THR A 43 4.98 -6.34 -6.86
N ILE A 44 4.49 -5.94 -5.68
CA ILE A 44 3.80 -6.85 -4.76
C ILE A 44 2.48 -7.34 -5.35
N SER A 45 1.70 -6.46 -5.97
CA SER A 45 0.42 -6.85 -6.58
C SER A 45 0.62 -7.83 -7.74
N ALA A 46 1.64 -7.63 -8.58
CA ALA A 46 1.97 -8.56 -9.66
C ALA A 46 2.38 -9.93 -9.09
N ASP A 47 3.20 -9.95 -8.03
CA ASP A 47 3.74 -11.20 -7.49
C ASP A 47 2.68 -12.10 -6.85
N ILE A 48 1.49 -11.58 -6.48
CA ILE A 48 0.34 -12.41 -6.07
C ILE A 48 0.01 -13.47 -7.13
N TYR A 49 -0.06 -13.07 -8.40
CA TYR A 49 -0.33 -14.00 -9.48
C TYR A 49 0.91 -14.85 -9.80
N VAL A 50 2.08 -14.21 -9.89
CA VAL A 50 3.31 -14.92 -10.27
C VAL A 50 3.68 -16.00 -9.24
N SER A 51 3.47 -15.74 -7.94
CA SER A 51 3.70 -16.73 -6.87
C SER A 51 2.79 -17.95 -7.01
N CYS A 52 1.52 -17.76 -7.35
CA CYS A 52 0.63 -18.87 -7.65
C CYS A 52 1.17 -19.71 -8.83
N THR A 53 1.58 -19.05 -9.92
CA THR A 53 2.09 -19.77 -11.10
C THR A 53 3.39 -20.52 -10.81
N ARG A 54 4.32 -19.92 -10.05
CA ARG A 54 5.56 -20.60 -9.63
C ARG A 54 5.25 -21.80 -8.73
N SER A 55 4.33 -21.63 -7.78
CA SER A 55 3.84 -22.72 -6.92
C SER A 55 3.31 -23.88 -7.76
N ALA A 56 2.54 -23.61 -8.81
CA ALA A 56 2.04 -24.64 -9.70
C ALA A 56 3.16 -25.38 -10.46
N THR A 57 4.24 -24.67 -10.83
CA THR A 57 5.37 -25.27 -11.58
C THR A 57 6.32 -26.09 -10.72
N TRP A 58 6.24 -26.00 -9.40
CA TRP A 58 7.01 -26.86 -8.49
C TRP A 58 6.44 -28.28 -8.41
N GLU A 59 5.24 -28.54 -8.92
CA GLU A 59 4.72 -29.90 -9.06
C GLU A 59 5.71 -30.80 -9.85
N ALA A 60 6.10 -31.94 -9.28
CA ALA A 60 7.00 -32.88 -9.96
C ALA A 60 6.31 -33.53 -11.17
N VAL A 61 6.68 -33.11 -12.39
CA VAL A 61 5.98 -33.43 -13.65
C VAL A 61 6.31 -34.83 -14.21
N ILE A 62 6.37 -35.84 -13.34
CA ILE A 62 6.82 -37.21 -13.66
C ILE A 62 5.72 -38.10 -14.22
N THR A 63 4.44 -37.83 -13.91
CA THR A 63 3.29 -38.64 -14.35
C THR A 63 2.29 -37.83 -15.17
N ALA A 64 1.42 -38.49 -15.93
CA ALA A 64 0.30 -37.83 -16.62
C ALA A 64 -0.63 -37.11 -15.62
N ALA A 65 -0.85 -37.69 -14.43
CA ALA A 65 -1.64 -37.08 -13.36
C ALA A 65 -0.99 -35.79 -12.83
N SER A 66 0.31 -35.78 -12.54
CA SER A 66 1.03 -34.57 -12.10
C SER A 66 1.01 -33.46 -13.16
N ARG A 67 1.13 -33.80 -14.45
CA ARG A 67 0.95 -32.84 -15.57
C ARG A 67 -0.44 -32.22 -15.58
N GLN A 68 -1.46 -33.03 -15.33
CA GLN A 68 -2.84 -32.56 -15.28
C GLN A 68 -3.07 -31.66 -14.06
N ASN A 69 -2.58 -32.06 -12.88
CA ASN A 69 -2.66 -31.26 -11.65
C ASN A 69 -1.98 -29.88 -11.84
N MET A 70 -0.77 -29.84 -12.39
CA MET A 70 -0.09 -28.57 -12.72
C MET A 70 -0.94 -27.66 -13.61
N ARG A 71 -1.57 -28.22 -14.67
CA ARG A 71 -2.45 -27.45 -15.57
C ARG A 71 -3.68 -26.91 -14.85
N GLU A 72 -4.30 -27.72 -14.00
CA GLU A 72 -5.46 -27.31 -13.19
C GLU A 72 -5.08 -26.20 -12.20
N GLN A 73 -3.91 -26.28 -11.56
CA GLN A 73 -3.40 -25.22 -10.70
C GLN A 73 -3.15 -23.92 -11.47
N LEU A 74 -2.59 -23.98 -12.69
CA LEU A 74 -2.42 -22.80 -13.53
C LEU A 74 -3.76 -22.15 -13.91
N ILE A 75 -4.79 -22.96 -14.22
CA ILE A 75 -6.16 -22.46 -14.44
C ILE A 75 -6.70 -21.77 -13.19
N ILE A 76 -6.45 -22.32 -11.99
CA ILE A 76 -6.82 -21.68 -10.72
C ILE A 76 -6.09 -20.34 -10.55
N CYS A 77 -4.80 -20.28 -10.88
CA CYS A 77 -4.03 -19.04 -10.83
C CYS A 77 -4.62 -17.98 -11.77
N ASP A 78 -4.98 -18.35 -13.00
CA ASP A 78 -5.58 -17.43 -13.96
C ASP A 78 -6.98 -16.96 -13.54
N ARG A 79 -7.78 -17.86 -12.95
CA ARG A 79 -9.16 -17.54 -12.56
C ARG A 79 -9.22 -16.72 -11.27
N LEU A 80 -8.40 -17.04 -10.28
CA LEU A 80 -8.49 -16.44 -8.94
C LEU A 80 -7.37 -15.41 -8.69
N TYR A 81 -6.13 -15.72 -9.00
CA TYR A 81 -5.00 -14.88 -8.58
C TYR A 81 -4.71 -13.73 -9.56
N ARG A 82 -4.93 -13.93 -10.86
CA ARG A 82 -4.75 -12.86 -11.86
C ARG A 82 -5.70 -11.67 -11.63
N PRO A 83 -7.02 -11.87 -11.38
CA PRO A 83 -7.89 -10.76 -11.02
C PRO A 83 -7.51 -10.12 -9.69
N ASN A 84 -7.19 -10.92 -8.67
CA ASN A 84 -6.78 -10.40 -7.35
C ASN A 84 -5.48 -9.58 -7.40
N SER A 85 -4.54 -9.94 -8.28
CA SER A 85 -3.35 -9.14 -8.57
C SER A 85 -3.73 -7.75 -9.07
N GLN A 86 -4.63 -7.66 -10.07
CA GLN A 86 -5.09 -6.37 -10.58
C GLN A 86 -5.90 -5.57 -9.55
N ASN A 87 -6.79 -6.23 -8.81
CA ASN A 87 -7.59 -5.59 -7.77
C ASN A 87 -6.72 -5.04 -6.64
N THR A 88 -5.66 -5.77 -6.26
CA THR A 88 -4.70 -5.33 -5.24
C THR A 88 -3.94 -4.11 -5.72
N LYS A 89 -3.51 -4.09 -6.99
CA LYS A 89 -2.87 -2.93 -7.62
C LYS A 89 -3.77 -1.69 -7.55
N ILE A 90 -5.06 -1.84 -7.90
CA ILE A 90 -6.03 -0.75 -7.86
C ILE A 90 -6.24 -0.26 -6.43
N ALA A 91 -6.39 -1.18 -5.47
CA ALA A 91 -6.52 -0.83 -4.05
C ALA A 91 -5.30 -0.04 -3.55
N GLY A 92 -4.08 -0.57 -3.72
CA GLY A 92 -2.86 0.13 -3.30
C GLY A 92 -2.66 1.51 -3.96
N SER A 93 -3.24 1.73 -5.15
CA SER A 93 -3.18 3.03 -5.83
C SER A 93 -3.85 4.17 -5.04
N VAL A 94 -4.80 3.88 -4.16
CA VAL A 94 -5.42 4.88 -3.27
C VAL A 94 -4.38 5.54 -2.39
N LEU A 95 -3.51 4.73 -1.75
CA LEU A 95 -2.46 5.23 -0.86
C LEU A 95 -1.34 5.92 -1.64
N VAL A 96 -0.98 5.39 -2.82
CA VAL A 96 -0.05 6.07 -3.74
C VAL A 96 -0.54 7.48 -4.07
N LYS A 97 -1.81 7.62 -4.45
CA LYS A 97 -2.42 8.91 -4.77
C LYS A 97 -2.56 9.80 -3.55
N TYR A 98 -2.84 9.23 -2.38
CA TYR A 98 -2.85 9.96 -1.12
C TYR A 98 -1.47 10.58 -0.82
N VAL A 99 -0.39 9.79 -0.85
CA VAL A 99 0.98 10.29 -0.62
C VAL A 99 1.38 11.34 -1.65
N ALA A 100 1.03 11.12 -2.92
CA ALA A 100 1.25 12.11 -3.98
C ALA A 100 0.50 13.42 -3.72
N ALA A 101 -0.78 13.34 -3.32
CA ALA A 101 -1.59 14.50 -3.02
C ALA A 101 -1.04 15.31 -1.84
N ILE A 102 -0.57 14.64 -0.79
CA ILE A 102 0.12 15.32 0.32
C ILE A 102 1.40 16.02 -0.17
N GLY A 103 2.16 15.42 -1.09
CA GLY A 103 3.30 16.07 -1.73
C GLY A 103 2.92 17.31 -2.56
N ASP A 104 1.85 17.20 -3.33
CA ASP A 104 1.33 18.29 -4.18
C ASP A 104 0.82 19.48 -3.34
N LEU A 105 0.30 19.23 -2.14
CA LEU A 105 0.01 20.28 -1.15
C LEU A 105 1.26 21.10 -0.81
N ALA A 106 2.45 20.47 -0.76
CA ALA A 106 3.70 21.13 -0.46
C ALA A 106 4.34 21.86 -1.67
N SER A 107 4.10 21.40 -2.91
CA SER A 107 4.73 21.98 -4.12
C SER A 107 3.91 23.02 -4.90
N ASN A 108 2.66 23.34 -4.51
CA ASN A 108 1.74 24.19 -5.29
C ASN A 108 1.39 23.68 -6.71
N ASN A 109 1.87 22.50 -7.10
CA ASN A 109 1.56 21.88 -8.39
C ASN A 109 0.26 21.08 -8.28
N SER A 110 -0.70 21.34 -9.18
CA SER A 110 -1.91 20.55 -9.33
C SER A 110 -1.65 19.44 -10.33
N ASN A 111 -1.36 18.22 -9.87
CA ASN A 111 -1.40 17.06 -10.76
C ASN A 111 -2.85 16.62 -10.98
N SER A 112 -3.14 16.20 -12.21
CA SER A 112 -4.45 15.69 -12.61
C SER A 112 -4.74 14.32 -11.99
N PHE A 113 -5.92 14.18 -11.40
CA PHE A 113 -6.43 12.92 -10.88
C PHE A 113 -6.70 11.91 -12.01
N THR A 114 -6.18 10.69 -11.91
CA THR A 114 -6.33 9.65 -12.94
C THR A 114 -7.57 8.76 -12.73
N PRO A 115 -8.19 8.24 -13.81
CA PRO A 115 -9.45 7.48 -13.83
C PRO A 115 -9.47 6.13 -13.09
N GLN A 116 -8.34 5.63 -12.58
CA GLN A 116 -8.22 4.32 -11.91
C GLN A 116 -9.09 4.16 -10.64
N LEU A 117 -9.62 5.24 -10.06
CA LEU A 117 -10.47 5.16 -8.87
C LEU A 117 -11.96 4.91 -9.19
N ALA A 118 -12.37 5.04 -10.45
CA ALA A 118 -13.72 4.69 -10.88
C ALA A 118 -14.05 3.21 -10.57
N ASN A 119 -13.02 2.36 -10.60
CA ASN A 119 -13.16 0.91 -10.38
C ASN A 119 -12.78 0.48 -8.95
N LEU A 120 -12.55 1.43 -8.03
CA LEU A 120 -12.08 1.10 -6.67
C LEU A 120 -13.08 0.23 -5.90
N SER A 121 -14.37 0.56 -5.97
CA SER A 121 -15.44 -0.21 -5.31
C SER A 121 -15.40 -1.68 -5.69
N GLU A 122 -15.35 -1.89 -7.00
CA GLU A 122 -15.42 -3.20 -7.63
C GLU A 122 -14.13 -3.97 -7.32
N ALA A 123 -12.98 -3.32 -7.44
CA ALA A 123 -11.70 -3.90 -7.08
C ALA A 123 -11.69 -4.38 -5.62
N LEU A 124 -12.11 -3.53 -4.67
CA LEU A 124 -12.16 -3.90 -3.24
C LEU A 124 -13.19 -5.00 -2.95
N ALA A 125 -14.35 -4.97 -3.62
CA ALA A 125 -15.38 -6.01 -3.48
C ALA A 125 -14.91 -7.38 -4.02
N ASN A 126 -14.05 -7.37 -5.03
CA ASN A 126 -13.52 -8.56 -5.69
C ASN A 126 -12.18 -9.03 -5.12
N LEU A 127 -11.67 -8.44 -4.03
CA LEU A 127 -10.50 -8.94 -3.31
C LEU A 127 -10.90 -10.13 -2.43
N ASP A 128 -10.53 -11.32 -2.88
CA ASP A 128 -10.74 -12.59 -2.19
C ASP A 128 -9.63 -13.57 -2.56
N ILE A 129 -8.72 -13.81 -1.62
CA ILE A 129 -7.73 -14.88 -1.75
C ILE A 129 -7.96 -15.85 -0.60
N ASN A 130 -8.35 -17.07 -0.95
CA ASN A 130 -8.57 -18.16 0.02
C ASN A 130 -9.59 -17.79 1.13
N GLY A 131 -10.64 -17.04 0.79
CA GLY A 131 -11.69 -16.64 1.73
C GLY A 131 -11.33 -15.39 2.56
N ASN A 132 -10.11 -14.88 2.48
CA ASN A 132 -9.73 -13.62 3.08
C ASN A 132 -10.25 -12.47 2.21
N LYS A 133 -11.26 -11.76 2.72
CA LYS A 133 -11.91 -10.65 2.03
C LYS A 133 -11.62 -9.32 2.71
N ILE A 134 -11.61 -8.25 1.91
CA ILE A 134 -11.69 -6.89 2.46
C ILE A 134 -13.10 -6.66 2.99
N SER A 135 -13.22 -6.01 4.15
CA SER A 135 -14.53 -5.68 4.73
C SER A 135 -15.27 -4.60 3.93
N ASP A 136 -16.60 -4.65 3.90
CA ASP A 136 -17.43 -3.60 3.27
C ASP A 136 -17.14 -2.20 3.84
N ASN A 137 -16.80 -2.12 5.12
CA ASN A 137 -16.41 -0.89 5.80
C ASN A 137 -15.12 -0.28 5.23
N ALA A 138 -14.16 -1.11 4.82
CA ALA A 138 -12.94 -0.64 4.18
C ALA A 138 -13.20 -0.20 2.73
N ARG A 139 -14.19 -0.81 2.04
CA ARG A 139 -14.64 -0.33 0.73
C ARG A 139 -15.16 1.10 0.80
N GLU A 140 -16.08 1.38 1.74
CA GLU A 140 -16.60 2.73 1.95
C GLU A 140 -15.48 3.71 2.33
N ALA A 141 -14.57 3.29 3.23
CA ALA A 141 -13.43 4.12 3.61
C ALA A 141 -12.53 4.49 2.41
N GLY A 142 -12.29 3.56 1.49
CA GLY A 142 -11.53 3.83 0.27
C GLY A 142 -12.13 4.94 -0.60
N PHE A 143 -13.47 5.00 -0.69
CA PHE A 143 -14.16 6.08 -1.38
C PHE A 143 -14.02 7.43 -0.69
N GLN A 144 -14.16 7.46 0.64
CA GLN A 144 -13.98 8.69 1.41
C GLN A 144 -12.56 9.25 1.26
N ILE A 145 -11.54 8.38 1.12
CA ILE A 145 -10.17 8.79 0.81
C ILE A 145 -10.06 9.34 -0.62
N ALA A 146 -10.69 8.69 -1.60
CA ALA A 146 -10.69 9.18 -2.98
C ALA A 146 -11.34 10.57 -3.10
N ASP A 147 -12.45 10.79 -2.40
CA ASP A 147 -13.10 12.10 -2.31
C ASP A 147 -12.19 13.15 -1.66
N PHE A 148 -11.55 12.81 -0.53
CA PHE A 148 -10.55 13.65 0.10
C PHE A 148 -9.44 14.07 -0.87
N ILE A 149 -8.84 13.13 -1.58
CA ILE A 149 -7.77 13.41 -2.56
C ILE A 149 -8.29 14.35 -3.65
N THR A 150 -9.48 14.10 -4.18
CA THR A 150 -10.10 14.92 -5.23
C THR A 150 -10.29 16.36 -4.73
N ASN A 151 -10.75 16.52 -3.49
CA ASN A 151 -10.95 17.83 -2.88
C ASN A 151 -9.63 18.56 -2.62
N LEU A 152 -8.56 17.86 -2.21
CA LEU A 152 -7.24 18.45 -1.99
C LEU A 152 -6.62 19.09 -3.24
N ILE A 153 -6.97 18.60 -4.43
CA ILE A 153 -6.45 19.13 -5.71
C ILE A 153 -7.03 20.52 -6.02
N PHE A 154 -8.23 20.84 -5.51
CA PHE A 154 -8.84 22.15 -5.72
C PHE A 154 -8.21 23.21 -4.79
N LYS A 155 -7.55 24.21 -5.39
CA LYS A 155 -6.79 25.26 -4.68
C LYS A 155 -7.61 26.02 -3.62
N ASP A 156 -8.89 26.30 -3.91
CA ASP A 156 -9.79 27.02 -3.01
C ASP A 156 -10.21 26.15 -1.82
N PHE A 157 -10.46 24.87 -2.07
CA PHE A 157 -10.72 23.90 -1.02
C PHE A 157 -9.50 23.75 -0.10
N ARG A 158 -8.32 23.55 -0.69
CA ARG A 158 -7.05 23.36 0.02
C ARG A 158 -6.77 24.45 1.05
N ARG A 159 -6.93 25.72 0.67
CA ARG A 159 -6.63 26.86 1.56
C ARG A 159 -7.56 26.96 2.76
N ARG A 160 -8.81 26.51 2.63
CA ARG A 160 -9.86 26.71 3.65
C ARG A 160 -10.20 25.45 4.44
N ASN A 161 -9.93 24.26 3.90
CA ASN A 161 -10.49 23.03 4.45
C ASN A 161 -9.45 21.94 4.75
N LEU A 162 -8.15 22.12 4.44
CA LEU A 162 -7.13 21.08 4.64
C LEU A 162 -7.13 20.51 6.06
N LYS A 163 -7.14 21.38 7.07
CA LYS A 163 -7.13 21.00 8.48
C LYS A 163 -8.35 20.16 8.85
N LEU A 164 -9.54 20.60 8.41
CA LEU A 164 -10.79 19.88 8.62
C LEU A 164 -10.76 18.52 7.90
N ALA A 165 -10.32 18.52 6.66
CA ALA A 165 -10.30 17.34 5.81
C ALA A 165 -9.42 16.24 6.44
N VAL A 166 -8.20 16.58 6.85
CA VAL A 166 -7.31 15.65 7.57
C VAL A 166 -7.94 15.12 8.85
N ILE A 167 -8.54 15.99 9.67
CA ILE A 167 -9.22 15.55 10.90
C ILE A 167 -10.36 14.56 10.60
N CYS A 168 -11.16 14.84 9.56
CA CYS A 168 -12.37 14.07 9.28
C CYS A 168 -12.14 12.78 8.48
N THR A 169 -10.98 12.61 7.85
CA THR A 169 -10.65 11.39 7.09
C THR A 169 -9.76 10.40 7.82
N ASP A 170 -9.27 10.74 9.01
CA ASP A 170 -8.34 9.88 9.76
C ASP A 170 -8.88 8.47 9.98
N GLN A 171 -10.11 8.36 10.48
CA GLN A 171 -10.74 7.06 10.70
C GLN A 171 -10.86 6.24 9.41
N ASP A 172 -11.09 6.89 8.27
CA ASP A 172 -11.23 6.22 6.98
C ASP A 172 -9.86 5.72 6.48
N ILE A 173 -8.81 6.54 6.60
CA ILE A 173 -7.43 6.14 6.29
C ILE A 173 -6.94 5.00 7.18
N GLN A 174 -7.24 5.06 8.48
CA GLN A 174 -6.89 4.01 9.44
C GLN A 174 -7.58 2.69 9.10
N LYS A 175 -8.90 2.71 8.88
CA LYS A 175 -9.68 1.51 8.51
C LYS A 175 -9.20 0.92 7.20
N TYR A 176 -9.03 1.76 6.18
CA TYR A 176 -8.60 1.34 4.85
C TYR A 176 -7.21 0.69 4.90
N SER A 177 -6.24 1.38 5.50
CA SER A 177 -4.84 0.91 5.58
C SER A 177 -4.72 -0.35 6.43
N THR A 178 -5.47 -0.45 7.53
CA THR A 178 -5.50 -1.67 8.36
C THR A 178 -6.04 -2.86 7.56
N ASN A 179 -7.17 -2.71 6.85
CA ASN A 179 -7.74 -3.81 6.08
C ASN A 179 -6.84 -4.22 4.90
N LEU A 180 -6.31 -3.25 4.15
CA LEU A 180 -5.44 -3.53 3.02
C LEU A 180 -4.12 -4.18 3.46
N SER A 181 -3.48 -3.63 4.50
CA SER A 181 -2.24 -4.20 5.03
C SER A 181 -2.44 -5.61 5.59
N SER A 182 -3.53 -5.85 6.34
CA SER A 182 -3.88 -7.19 6.84
C SER A 182 -4.21 -8.17 5.72
N PHE A 183 -4.88 -7.73 4.65
CA PHE A 183 -5.14 -8.58 3.49
C PHE A 183 -3.83 -8.99 2.80
N ILE A 184 -2.93 -8.05 2.52
CA ILE A 184 -1.63 -8.37 1.88
C ILE A 184 -0.79 -9.27 2.78
N ASP A 185 -0.73 -8.98 4.08
CA ASP A 185 0.04 -9.77 5.05
C ASP A 185 -0.51 -11.20 5.16
N SER A 186 -1.81 -11.36 5.35
CA SER A 186 -2.43 -12.69 5.49
C SER A 186 -2.45 -13.48 4.18
N SER A 187 -2.90 -12.89 3.08
CA SER A 187 -3.18 -13.59 1.82
C SER A 187 -1.94 -13.76 0.93
N TYR A 188 -1.04 -12.79 0.91
CA TYR A 188 0.16 -12.84 0.08
C TYR A 188 1.37 -13.29 0.89
N VAL A 189 1.75 -12.53 1.93
CA VAL A 189 2.99 -12.80 2.68
C VAL A 189 2.91 -14.12 3.43
N ASN A 190 1.82 -14.37 4.15
CA ASN A 190 1.69 -15.53 5.05
C ASN A 190 0.94 -16.72 4.47
N TYR A 191 0.24 -16.54 3.34
CA TYR A 191 -0.44 -17.64 2.66
C TYR A 191 0.24 -18.00 1.34
N SER A 192 0.21 -17.11 0.34
CA SER A 192 0.71 -17.43 -1.01
C SER A 192 2.20 -17.78 -1.03
N LEU A 193 3.05 -16.96 -0.39
CA LEU A 193 4.49 -17.22 -0.35
C LEU A 193 4.85 -18.44 0.54
N ASN A 194 4.09 -18.71 1.61
CA ASN A 194 4.28 -19.93 2.41
C ASN A 194 3.88 -21.19 1.63
N ARG A 195 2.83 -21.11 0.81
CA ARG A 195 2.46 -22.18 -0.11
C ARG A 195 3.56 -22.43 -1.14
N GLU A 196 4.17 -21.38 -1.68
CA GLU A 196 5.31 -21.52 -2.59
C GLU A 196 6.49 -22.25 -1.92
N ILE A 197 6.83 -21.90 -0.67
CA ILE A 197 7.85 -22.61 0.12
C ILE A 197 7.49 -24.09 0.29
N ALA A 198 6.25 -24.40 0.66
CA ALA A 198 5.80 -25.78 0.84
C ALA A 198 5.92 -26.59 -0.46
N GLN A 199 5.58 -25.99 -1.60
CA GLN A 199 5.68 -26.62 -2.92
C GLN A 199 7.14 -26.83 -3.36
N ILE A 200 8.04 -25.90 -3.06
CA ILE A 200 9.48 -26.10 -3.26
C ILE A 200 9.96 -27.29 -2.41
N HIS A 201 9.55 -27.35 -1.15
CA HIS A 201 9.94 -28.41 -0.23
C HIS A 201 9.44 -29.78 -0.70
N GLU A 202 8.21 -29.85 -1.19
CA GLU A 202 7.63 -31.06 -1.77
C GLU A 202 8.39 -31.51 -3.04
N HIS A 203 8.70 -30.57 -3.93
CA HIS A 203 9.46 -30.82 -5.16
C HIS A 203 10.83 -31.44 -4.87
N PHE A 204 11.65 -30.79 -4.05
CA PHE A 204 12.99 -31.26 -3.74
C PHE A 204 12.96 -32.49 -2.84
N GLY A 205 12.02 -32.55 -1.88
CA GLY A 205 11.79 -33.70 -1.02
C GLY A 205 11.51 -35.00 -1.80
N PHE A 206 10.80 -34.91 -2.93
CA PHE A 206 10.61 -36.05 -3.83
C PHE A 206 11.94 -36.59 -4.38
N TYR A 207 12.79 -35.72 -4.95
CA TYR A 207 14.07 -36.14 -5.54
C TYR A 207 15.10 -36.57 -4.49
N ILE A 208 15.19 -35.84 -3.37
CA ILE A 208 16.04 -36.20 -2.24
C ILE A 208 15.60 -37.56 -1.67
N GLY A 209 14.29 -37.80 -1.58
CA GLY A 209 13.73 -39.09 -1.18
C GLY A 209 14.16 -40.24 -2.09
N ASP A 210 14.23 -40.03 -3.40
CA ASP A 210 14.74 -41.04 -4.34
C ASP A 210 16.24 -41.30 -4.16
N VAL A 211 17.05 -40.26 -4.00
CA VAL A 211 18.50 -40.39 -3.72
C VAL A 211 18.71 -41.15 -2.40
N ASN A 212 17.98 -40.82 -1.35
CA ASN A 212 18.05 -41.49 -0.05
C ASN A 212 17.68 -42.97 -0.13
N LYS A 213 16.68 -43.34 -0.94
CA LYS A 213 16.34 -44.76 -1.18
C LYS A 213 17.48 -45.50 -1.87
N ARG A 214 18.20 -44.87 -2.80
CA ARG A 214 19.37 -45.46 -3.48
C ARG A 214 20.56 -45.58 -2.55
N LEU A 215 20.83 -44.56 -1.74
CA LEU A 215 21.89 -44.57 -0.72
C LEU A 215 21.74 -45.75 0.23
N ARG A 216 20.54 -45.96 0.79
CA ARG A 216 20.26 -47.10 1.69
C ARG A 216 20.51 -48.46 1.06
N LYS A 217 20.23 -48.62 -0.24
CA LYS A 217 20.47 -49.89 -0.96
C LYS A 217 21.96 -50.18 -1.19
N ILE A 218 22.79 -49.12 -1.20
CA ILE A 218 24.22 -49.21 -1.50
C ILE A 218 25.06 -49.29 -0.23
N SER A 219 24.64 -48.66 0.87
CA SER A 219 25.30 -48.78 2.18
C SER A 219 25.40 -50.22 2.68
N ASP A 220 24.50 -51.09 2.22
CA ASP A 220 24.46 -52.50 2.60
C ASP A 220 25.40 -53.41 1.76
N ARG A 221 26.18 -52.84 0.82
CA ARG A 221 27.09 -53.60 -0.07
C ARG A 221 28.51 -53.01 -0.05
N GLU A 222 29.46 -53.75 0.49
CA GLU A 222 30.86 -53.32 0.77
C GLU A 222 31.67 -52.77 -0.43
N ASN A 223 31.22 -52.93 -1.69
CA ASN A 223 32.03 -52.66 -2.89
C ASN A 223 31.59 -51.47 -3.77
N ASN A 224 30.87 -50.47 -3.24
CA ASN A 224 30.33 -49.37 -4.06
C ASN A 224 30.70 -47.94 -3.62
N LEU A 225 31.92 -47.73 -3.11
CA LEU A 225 32.39 -46.44 -2.58
C LEU A 225 32.21 -45.25 -3.57
N GLN A 226 32.46 -45.46 -4.86
CA GLN A 226 32.31 -44.41 -5.88
C GLN A 226 30.84 -44.02 -6.08
N ASN A 227 29.93 -45.00 -6.13
CA ASN A 227 28.50 -44.76 -6.26
C ASN A 227 27.91 -44.11 -5.01
N LEU A 228 28.42 -44.46 -3.83
CA LEU A 228 28.07 -43.80 -2.58
C LEU A 228 28.42 -42.31 -2.63
N LYS A 229 29.65 -41.97 -3.05
CA LYS A 229 30.11 -40.57 -3.15
C LYS A 229 29.26 -39.76 -4.13
N ILE A 230 28.98 -40.30 -5.32
CA ILE A 230 28.14 -39.63 -6.33
C ILE A 230 26.75 -39.30 -5.79
N LEU A 231 26.11 -40.25 -5.09
CA LEU A 231 24.78 -40.04 -4.53
C LEU A 231 24.78 -39.04 -3.36
N GLN A 232 25.83 -39.04 -2.54
CA GLN A 232 26.00 -38.05 -1.48
C GLN A 232 26.17 -36.63 -2.06
N GLU A 233 27.03 -36.47 -3.07
CA GLU A 233 27.20 -35.19 -3.78
C GLU A 233 25.88 -34.74 -4.42
N GLN A 234 25.12 -35.66 -5.03
CA GLN A 234 23.82 -35.36 -5.60
C GLN A 234 22.81 -34.91 -4.53
N GLN A 235 22.78 -35.56 -3.36
CA GLN A 235 21.93 -35.16 -2.25
C GLN A 235 22.26 -33.74 -1.78
N THR A 236 23.54 -33.45 -1.52
CA THR A 236 23.98 -32.12 -1.09
C THR A 236 23.59 -31.05 -2.10
N LEU A 237 23.78 -31.30 -3.40
CA LEU A 237 23.39 -30.37 -4.46
C LEU A 237 21.88 -30.09 -4.48
N LEU A 238 21.05 -31.10 -4.23
CA LEU A 238 19.59 -30.93 -4.18
C LEU A 238 19.18 -30.08 -2.96
N GLU A 239 19.76 -30.35 -1.79
CA GLU A 239 19.52 -29.58 -0.56
C GLU A 239 19.98 -28.11 -0.69
N GLU A 240 21.11 -27.87 -1.36
CA GLU A 240 21.59 -26.52 -1.64
C GLU A 240 20.66 -25.76 -2.60
N LYS A 241 20.19 -26.42 -3.66
CA LYS A 241 19.23 -25.83 -4.60
C LYS A 241 17.90 -25.51 -3.93
N GLU A 242 17.40 -26.44 -3.12
CA GLU A 242 16.19 -26.22 -2.32
C GLU A 242 16.33 -24.97 -1.44
N ARG A 243 17.39 -24.89 -0.64
CA ARG A 243 17.66 -23.73 0.21
C ARG A 243 17.76 -22.43 -0.60
N ALA A 244 18.42 -22.47 -1.75
CA ALA A 244 18.54 -21.30 -2.63
C ALA A 244 17.18 -20.81 -3.14
N GLU A 245 16.30 -21.72 -3.57
CA GLU A 245 14.95 -21.35 -4.02
C GLU A 245 14.06 -20.86 -2.88
N ILE A 246 14.11 -21.49 -1.70
CA ILE A 246 13.40 -21.03 -0.49
C ILE A 246 13.88 -19.62 -0.09
N ASN A 247 15.19 -19.35 -0.12
CA ASN A 247 15.73 -18.03 0.20
C ASN A 247 15.18 -16.94 -0.73
N LYS A 248 15.00 -17.22 -2.03
CA LYS A 248 14.33 -16.26 -2.94
C LYS A 248 12.90 -15.96 -2.51
N VAL A 249 12.16 -16.95 -1.97
CA VAL A 249 10.81 -16.72 -1.44
C VAL A 249 10.87 -15.91 -0.14
N ILE A 250 11.85 -16.18 0.74
CA ILE A 250 12.07 -15.42 1.98
C ILE A 250 12.35 -13.94 1.67
N GLU A 251 13.20 -13.63 0.69
CA GLU A 251 13.42 -12.24 0.28
C GLU A 251 12.13 -11.58 -0.20
N ARG A 252 11.30 -12.27 -1.01
CA ARG A 252 9.97 -11.76 -1.41
C ARG A 252 9.02 -11.56 -0.24
N LYS A 253 9.10 -12.40 0.81
CA LYS A 253 8.34 -12.20 2.05
C LYS A 253 8.77 -10.92 2.75
N LYS A 254 10.08 -10.64 2.86
CA LYS A 254 10.60 -9.39 3.43
C LYS A 254 10.07 -8.18 2.67
N LYS A 255 10.19 -8.18 1.32
CA LYS A 255 9.60 -7.13 0.45
C LYS A 255 8.11 -6.92 0.70
N GLY A 256 7.35 -8.02 0.81
CA GLY A 256 5.92 -7.96 1.12
C GLY A 256 5.64 -7.35 2.50
N SER A 257 6.39 -7.75 3.53
CA SER A 257 6.30 -7.18 4.88
C SER A 257 6.70 -5.71 4.94
N ALA A 258 7.73 -5.30 4.21
CA ALA A 258 8.14 -3.90 4.08
C ALA A 258 7.02 -3.06 3.44
N TYR A 259 6.34 -3.57 2.42
CA TYR A 259 5.20 -2.88 1.82
C TYR A 259 4.01 -2.77 2.79
N VAL A 260 3.70 -3.83 3.54
CA VAL A 260 2.70 -3.82 4.63
C VAL A 260 3.05 -2.76 5.68
N ALA A 261 4.32 -2.66 6.08
CA ALA A 261 4.78 -1.65 7.02
C ALA A 261 4.66 -0.22 6.45
N ALA A 262 4.98 -0.02 5.17
CA ALA A 262 4.83 1.28 4.50
C ALA A 262 3.36 1.75 4.46
N ILE A 263 2.41 0.84 4.24
CA ILE A 263 0.98 1.13 4.32
C ILE A 263 0.61 1.61 5.74
N ARG A 264 1.06 0.89 6.77
CA ARG A 264 0.77 1.23 8.17
C ARG A 264 1.39 2.57 8.57
N PHE A 265 2.65 2.82 8.24
CA PHE A 265 3.31 4.10 8.53
C PHE A 265 2.66 5.29 7.80
N THR A 266 2.09 5.07 6.61
CA THR A 266 1.32 6.11 5.90
C THR A 266 0.05 6.48 6.68
N ALA A 267 -0.63 5.50 7.27
CA ALA A 267 -1.78 5.74 8.13
C ALA A 267 -1.37 6.46 9.43
N ASP A 268 -0.32 5.98 10.10
CA ASP A 268 0.21 6.59 11.33
C ASP A 268 0.62 8.06 11.11
N PHE A 269 1.24 8.35 9.96
CA PHE A 269 1.57 9.71 9.59
C PHE A 269 0.31 10.58 9.45
N HIS A 270 -0.73 10.10 8.76
CA HIS A 270 -2.00 10.83 8.67
C HIS A 270 -2.61 11.09 10.05
N HIS A 271 -2.60 10.09 10.90
CA HIS A 271 -3.10 10.20 12.27
C HIS A 271 -2.31 11.23 13.08
N LYS A 272 -0.99 11.28 12.90
CA LYS A 272 -0.15 12.30 13.51
C LYS A 272 -0.52 13.71 13.03
N LEU A 273 -0.82 13.89 11.75
CA LEU A 273 -1.33 15.16 11.23
C LEU A 273 -2.67 15.53 11.87
N LYS A 274 -3.61 14.58 11.96
CA LYS A 274 -4.88 14.77 12.65
C LYS A 274 -4.67 15.17 14.11
N TYR A 275 -3.74 14.54 14.82
CA TYR A 275 -3.43 14.86 16.22
C TYR A 275 -2.93 16.31 16.36
N ILE A 276 -1.98 16.73 15.53
CA ILE A 276 -1.46 18.10 15.50
C ILE A 276 -2.60 19.10 15.23
N PHE A 277 -3.41 18.82 14.21
CA PHE A 277 -4.52 19.69 13.81
C PHE A 277 -5.69 19.69 14.80
N ASN A 278 -5.86 18.61 15.56
CA ASN A 278 -6.82 18.53 16.65
C ASN A 278 -6.24 19.07 17.97
N LYS A 279 -5.27 20.00 17.92
CA LYS A 279 -4.65 20.61 19.11
C LYS A 279 -4.10 19.57 20.10
N ASN A 280 -3.49 18.52 19.57
CA ASN A 280 -2.92 17.41 20.34
C ASN A 280 -3.95 16.63 21.17
N GLN A 281 -5.18 16.52 20.67
CA GLN A 281 -6.24 15.72 21.28
C GLN A 281 -6.56 14.49 20.43
N GLU A 282 -6.80 13.37 21.10
CA GLU A 282 -7.14 12.12 20.44
C GLU A 282 -8.62 12.07 20.05
N GLU A 283 -9.50 12.57 20.90
CA GLU A 283 -10.93 12.56 20.62
C GLU A 283 -11.39 13.85 19.93
N LEU A 284 -12.38 13.71 19.06
CA LEU A 284 -13.07 14.85 18.48
C LEU A 284 -14.17 15.31 19.43
N SER A 285 -14.26 16.61 19.68
CA SER A 285 -15.41 17.19 20.36
C SER A 285 -16.70 16.96 19.56
N SER A 286 -17.86 16.94 20.22
CA SER A 286 -19.17 16.78 19.56
C SER A 286 -19.38 17.81 18.44
N LYS A 287 -18.88 19.04 18.61
CA LYS A 287 -18.91 20.10 17.60
C LYS A 287 -18.06 19.75 16.37
N GLN A 288 -16.89 19.13 16.57
CA GLN A 288 -16.04 18.65 15.46
C GLN A 288 -16.69 17.46 14.75
N ILE A 289 -17.29 16.53 15.48
CA ILE A 289 -18.01 15.39 14.90
C ILE A 289 -19.15 15.86 13.99
N GLN A 290 -20.01 16.78 14.46
CA GLN A 290 -21.09 17.35 13.66
C GLN A 290 -20.56 18.01 12.37
N LYS A 291 -19.41 18.67 12.46
CA LYS A 291 -18.79 19.34 11.31
C LYS A 291 -18.15 18.34 10.35
N CYS A 292 -17.58 17.24 10.82
CA CYS A 292 -17.15 16.13 9.97
C CYS A 292 -18.34 15.45 9.28
N ASN A 293 -19.48 15.32 9.96
CA ASN A 293 -20.71 14.81 9.33
C ASN A 293 -21.22 15.77 8.24
N LYS A 294 -21.14 17.09 8.46
CA LYS A 294 -21.47 18.11 7.46
C LYS A 294 -20.50 18.08 6.27
N TYR A 295 -19.20 17.87 6.53
CA TYR A 295 -18.17 17.70 5.52
C TYR A 295 -18.47 16.49 4.61
N ARG A 296 -18.68 15.32 5.22
CA ARG A 296 -18.98 14.07 4.50
C ARG A 296 -20.30 14.14 3.70
N SER A 297 -21.36 14.70 4.29
CA SER A 297 -22.67 14.82 3.61
C SER A 297 -22.70 15.82 2.45
N ARG A 298 -21.85 16.87 2.48
CA ARG A 298 -21.69 17.80 1.35
C ARG A 298 -21.02 17.14 0.15
N ASN A 299 -20.10 16.21 0.39
CA ASN A 299 -19.35 15.54 -0.66
C ASN A 299 -20.10 14.35 -1.26
N GLN A 300 -20.93 13.65 -0.47
CA GLN A 300 -21.86 12.63 -1.00
C GLN A 300 -22.88 13.20 -2.00
N LYS A 301 -23.27 14.48 -1.88
CA LYS A 301 -24.15 15.18 -2.84
C LYS A 301 -23.43 15.72 -4.10
N LYS A 302 -22.10 15.66 -4.16
CA LYS A 302 -21.26 16.26 -5.23
C LYS A 302 -20.64 15.26 -6.21
N ILE A 303 -21.09 13.99 -6.22
CA ILE A 303 -20.72 13.04 -7.27
C ILE A 303 -21.31 13.46 -8.64
N SER A 304 -22.24 14.43 -8.68
CA SER A 304 -22.52 15.20 -9.89
C SER A 304 -21.60 16.44 -9.96
N LEU A 305 -20.75 16.45 -11.00
CA LEU A 305 -19.85 17.54 -11.37
C LEU A 305 -20.61 18.85 -11.67
N GLN A 306 -21.09 19.57 -10.66
CA GLN A 306 -21.47 20.97 -10.81
C GLN A 306 -21.03 21.80 -9.60
N LYS A 307 -20.18 22.79 -9.92
CA LYS A 307 -19.79 23.91 -9.06
C LYS A 307 -21.04 24.56 -8.49
N THR A 308 -21.21 24.53 -7.18
CA THR A 308 -22.16 25.41 -6.50
C THR A 308 -21.40 26.38 -5.60
N ASN A 309 -21.50 27.65 -5.99
CA ASN A 309 -21.11 28.85 -5.25
C ASN A 309 -22.06 29.04 -4.06
N GLN A 310 -21.97 28.21 -3.03
CA GLN A 310 -22.62 28.50 -1.75
C GLN A 310 -21.57 28.92 -0.75
N GLU A 311 -21.80 30.08 -0.12
CA GLU A 311 -20.97 30.69 0.91
C GLU A 311 -20.56 29.63 1.94
N ASP A 312 -19.28 29.28 1.87
CA ASP A 312 -18.63 28.36 2.78
C ASP A 312 -18.69 28.96 4.18
N GLU A 313 -19.25 28.22 5.15
CA GLU A 313 -18.77 28.28 6.53
C GLU A 313 -17.30 27.83 6.50
N SER A 314 -16.42 28.74 6.08
CA SER A 314 -14.98 28.58 6.09
C SER A 314 -14.61 28.28 7.53
N TRP A 315 -14.04 27.10 7.77
CA TRP A 315 -13.15 26.98 8.90
C TRP A 315 -11.90 27.74 8.49
N ASP A 316 -11.89 29.07 8.65
CA ASP A 316 -10.64 29.86 8.65
C ASP A 316 -9.83 29.44 9.89
N LEU A 317 -9.35 28.20 9.87
CA LEU A 317 -8.33 27.67 10.75
C LEU A 317 -7.03 27.80 9.96
N GLU A 318 -6.54 29.03 9.88
CA GLU A 318 -5.19 29.28 9.43
C GLU A 318 -4.25 28.35 10.21
N ILE A 319 -3.39 27.62 9.49
CA ILE A 319 -2.43 26.72 10.14
C ILE A 319 -1.39 27.60 10.81
N SER A 320 -1.32 27.52 12.14
CA SER A 320 -0.40 28.33 12.93
C SER A 320 1.06 27.92 12.67
N ASN A 321 1.99 28.84 12.91
CA ASN A 321 3.44 28.56 12.79
C ASN A 321 3.90 27.40 13.68
N SER A 322 3.29 27.23 14.86
CA SER A 322 3.60 26.11 15.77
C SER A 322 3.08 24.77 15.23
N GLU A 323 1.92 24.75 14.59
CA GLU A 323 1.40 23.56 13.89
C GLU A 323 2.27 23.24 12.67
N LEU A 324 2.63 24.23 11.86
CA LEU A 324 3.53 24.03 10.71
C LEU A 324 4.87 23.42 11.12
N LYS A 325 5.47 23.88 12.23
CA LYS A 325 6.72 23.30 12.76
C LYS A 325 6.54 21.83 13.17
N GLN A 326 5.42 21.48 13.79
CA GLN A 326 5.11 20.10 14.17
C GLN A 326 4.83 19.21 12.95
N VAL A 327 4.11 19.73 11.95
CA VAL A 327 3.87 19.02 10.69
C VAL A 327 5.19 18.72 9.99
N LYS A 328 6.09 19.70 9.87
CA LYS A 328 7.43 19.49 9.29
C LYS A 328 8.22 18.39 10.01
N LYS A 329 8.18 18.36 11.34
CA LYS A 329 8.82 17.31 12.14
C LYS A 329 8.21 15.94 11.85
N ALA A 330 6.87 15.82 11.89
CA ALA A 330 6.17 14.58 11.61
C ALA A 330 6.43 14.07 10.19
N THR A 331 6.55 14.99 9.22
CA THR A 331 6.90 14.65 7.84
C THR A 331 8.32 14.08 7.72
N ASN A 332 9.31 14.70 8.36
CA ASN A 332 10.68 14.17 8.32
C ASN A 332 10.73 12.78 8.97
N GLU A 333 10.09 12.59 10.13
CA GLU A 333 9.99 11.28 10.79
C GLU A 333 9.32 10.22 9.89
N TYR A 334 8.31 10.61 9.10
CA TYR A 334 7.66 9.72 8.15
C TYR A 334 8.60 9.32 7.00
N ILE A 335 9.30 10.30 6.40
CA ILE A 335 10.26 10.05 5.32
C ILE A 335 11.37 9.11 5.81
N ASP A 336 11.94 9.39 6.99
CA ASP A 336 13.03 8.60 7.57
C ASP A 336 12.61 7.14 7.86
N LYS A 337 11.34 6.91 8.19
CA LYS A 337 10.80 5.57 8.43
C LYS A 337 10.48 4.79 7.16
N ILE A 338 9.96 5.46 6.13
CA ILE A 338 9.48 4.78 4.93
C ILE A 338 10.59 4.54 3.90
N THR A 339 11.56 5.46 3.79
CA THR A 339 12.61 5.37 2.75
C THR A 339 13.37 4.03 2.80
N PRO A 340 13.83 3.55 3.98
CA PRO A 340 14.54 2.27 4.07
C PRO A 340 13.66 1.07 3.67
N LEU A 341 12.35 1.15 3.86
CA LEU A 341 11.42 0.08 3.46
C LEU A 341 11.31 -0.03 1.94
N PHE A 342 11.43 1.10 1.22
CA PHE A 342 11.41 1.08 -0.24
C PHE A 342 12.73 0.61 -0.84
N GLU A 343 13.86 0.90 -0.19
CA GLU A 343 15.16 0.31 -0.53
C GLU A 343 15.09 -1.22 -0.42
N GLU A 344 14.55 -1.76 0.70
CA GLU A 344 14.37 -3.20 0.91
C GLU A 344 13.48 -3.88 -0.16
N ILE A 345 12.53 -3.15 -0.76
CA ILE A 345 11.66 -3.69 -1.81
C ILE A 345 12.37 -3.73 -3.16
N GLN A 346 13.24 -2.77 -3.44
CA GLN A 346 13.93 -2.61 -4.71
C GLN A 346 15.17 -3.50 -4.86
N ASP A 347 15.85 -3.82 -3.76
CA ASP A 347 16.95 -4.80 -3.68
C ASP A 347 16.43 -6.22 -3.89
#